data_AF-A0A351CIL7-F1
#
_entry.id   AF-A0A351CIL7-F1
#
_cell.length_a   1.000
_cell.length_b   1.000
_cell.length_c   1.000
_cell.angle_alpha   90.00
_cell.angle_beta   90.00
_cell.angle_gamma   90.00
#
_symmetry.space_group_name_H-M   'P 1'
#
loop_
_entity.id
_entity.type
_entity.pdbx_description
1 polymer ?
#
loop_
_entity_poly.entity_id
_entity_poly.type
_entity_poly.pdbx_seq_one_letter_code
_entity_poly.pdbx_strand_id
1 'polypeptide(L)'
;MSVSLSMVIRAGKQRVTQLSNTMRTLFNNGWIEIAFRWILGITFIYASYYKILSPTDFAKMVYGYNLFPEVLINLIAIVLPFVELISGLSLLLGIYPRSAALIINGLLLAFIFILTINIIRGHEFDCGCFSAGKTGSPKMMVARDVIYLIMGLQIFWFNGVRKGCFIRKNHCKRLK
;
A
#
# COMPACT_ATOMS: atom_id res chain seq x y z
N MET A 1 -19.69 26.69 -40.48
CA MET A 1 -18.45 26.62 -39.65
C MET A 1 -18.61 25.91 -38.30
N SER A 2 -19.83 25.63 -37.83
CA SER A 2 -20.10 25.06 -36.49
C SER A 2 -19.92 23.54 -36.35
N VAL A 3 -19.90 22.78 -37.45
CA VAL A 3 -19.81 21.30 -37.43
C VAL A 3 -18.40 20.80 -37.04
N SER A 4 -17.35 21.57 -37.36
CA SER A 4 -15.95 21.15 -37.13
C SER A 4 -15.57 21.09 -35.65
N LEU A 5 -16.11 22.01 -34.83
CA LEU A 5 -15.77 22.09 -33.40
C LEU A 5 -16.41 20.94 -32.60
N SER A 6 -17.65 20.55 -32.92
CA SER A 6 -18.34 19.41 -32.30
C SER A 6 -17.69 18.06 -32.62
N MET A 7 -17.04 17.93 -33.79
CA MET A 7 -16.37 16.71 -34.23
C MET A 7 -15.02 16.51 -33.51
N VAL A 8 -14.24 17.58 -33.31
CA VAL A 8 -12.97 17.56 -32.54
C VAL A 8 -13.24 17.23 -31.06
N ILE A 9 -14.29 17.79 -30.46
CA ILE A 9 -14.67 17.47 -29.06
C ILE A 9 -15.09 16.01 -28.90
N ARG A 10 -15.80 15.42 -29.87
CA ARG A 10 -16.18 13.99 -29.85
C ARG A 10 -14.97 13.07 -29.93
N ALA A 11 -13.96 13.40 -30.73
CA ALA A 11 -12.73 12.61 -30.84
C ALA A 11 -11.88 12.64 -29.55
N GLY A 12 -11.79 13.79 -28.88
CA GLY A 12 -11.12 13.92 -27.57
C GLY A 12 -11.80 13.11 -26.47
N LYS A 13 -13.15 13.14 -26.40
CA LYS A 13 -13.93 12.36 -25.44
C LYS A 13 -13.78 10.86 -25.68
N GLN A 14 -13.85 10.41 -26.94
CA GLN A 14 -13.70 8.99 -27.30
C GLN A 14 -12.34 8.41 -26.92
N ARG A 15 -11.23 9.16 -27.11
CA ARG A 15 -9.87 8.73 -26.72
C ARG A 15 -9.71 8.57 -25.21
N VAL A 16 -10.30 9.47 -24.40
CA VAL A 16 -10.30 9.37 -22.92
C VAL A 16 -11.13 8.18 -22.44
N THR A 17 -12.30 7.92 -23.02
CA THR A 17 -13.11 6.74 -22.67
C THR A 17 -12.48 5.41 -23.12
N GLN A 18 -11.79 5.38 -24.26
CA GLN A 18 -11.04 4.20 -24.73
C GLN A 18 -9.86 3.86 -23.82
N LEU A 19 -9.07 4.86 -23.39
CA LEU A 19 -7.99 4.67 -22.40
C LEU A 19 -8.53 4.19 -21.04
N SER A 20 -9.67 4.73 -20.60
CA SER A 20 -10.34 4.33 -19.36
C SER A 20 -10.83 2.87 -19.40
N ASN A 21 -11.34 2.40 -20.53
CA ASN A 21 -11.87 1.05 -20.67
C ASN A 21 -10.75 -0.01 -20.76
N THR A 22 -9.64 0.29 -21.42
CA THR A 22 -8.47 -0.62 -21.48
C THR A 22 -7.74 -0.72 -20.14
N MET A 23 -7.63 0.37 -19.38
CA MET A 23 -7.10 0.29 -18.01
C MET A 23 -8.01 -0.56 -17.10
N ARG A 24 -9.34 -0.43 -17.23
CA ARG A 24 -10.29 -1.27 -16.48
C ARG A 24 -10.16 -2.76 -16.81
N THR A 25 -9.93 -3.13 -18.06
CA THR A 25 -9.79 -4.55 -18.45
C THR A 25 -8.46 -5.14 -17.99
N LEU A 26 -7.37 -4.36 -18.00
CA LEU A 26 -6.08 -4.78 -17.44
C LEU A 26 -6.15 -4.94 -15.92
N PHE A 27 -6.79 -4.01 -15.21
CA PHE A 27 -6.95 -4.09 -13.75
C PHE A 27 -7.89 -5.22 -13.29
N ASN A 28 -8.72 -5.77 -14.18
CA ASN A 28 -9.65 -6.85 -13.85
C ASN A 28 -9.10 -8.25 -14.17
N ASN A 29 -7.79 -8.36 -14.43
CA ASN A 29 -7.12 -9.64 -14.60
C ASN A 29 -6.77 -10.27 -13.25
N GLY A 30 -7.27 -11.48 -12.98
CA GLY A 30 -7.00 -12.20 -11.73
C GLY A 30 -5.52 -12.55 -11.48
N TRP A 31 -4.69 -12.60 -12.53
CA TRP A 31 -3.24 -12.81 -12.40
C TRP A 31 -2.51 -11.57 -11.85
N ILE A 32 -2.93 -10.37 -12.27
CA ILE A 32 -2.35 -9.11 -11.78
C ILE A 32 -2.70 -8.91 -10.30
N GLU A 33 -3.92 -9.26 -9.89
CA GLU A 33 -4.33 -9.21 -8.49
C GLU A 33 -3.48 -10.12 -7.60
N ILE A 34 -3.21 -11.36 -8.05
CA ILE A 34 -2.30 -12.28 -7.33
C ILE A 34 -0.89 -11.68 -7.24
N ALA A 35 -0.35 -11.17 -8.35
CA ALA A 35 0.98 -10.60 -8.38
C ALA A 35 1.12 -9.44 -7.38
N PHE A 36 0.17 -8.51 -7.36
CA PHE A 36 0.20 -7.39 -6.41
C PHE A 36 0.03 -7.86 -4.96
N ARG A 37 -0.80 -8.87 -4.70
CA ARG A 37 -0.93 -9.45 -3.35
C ARG A 37 0.35 -10.09 -2.85
N TRP A 38 1.05 -10.79 -3.74
CA TRP A 38 2.32 -11.40 -3.41
C TRP A 38 3.39 -10.35 -3.15
N ILE A 39 3.49 -9.35 -4.03
CA ILE A 39 4.43 -8.24 -3.87
C ILE A 39 4.17 -7.53 -2.53
N LEU A 40 2.94 -7.06 -2.28
CA LEU A 40 2.62 -6.36 -1.04
C LEU A 40 2.78 -7.27 0.19
N GLY A 41 2.30 -8.51 0.13
CA GLY A 41 2.40 -9.44 1.25
C GLY A 41 3.84 -9.75 1.63
N ILE A 42 4.71 -10.03 0.65
CA ILE A 42 6.15 -10.25 0.88
C ILE A 42 6.80 -8.99 1.44
N THR A 43 6.53 -7.82 0.85
CA THR A 43 7.10 -6.55 1.31
C THR A 43 6.73 -6.26 2.76
N PHE A 44 5.45 -6.44 3.13
CA PHE A 44 4.98 -6.18 4.50
C PHE A 44 5.52 -7.20 5.51
N ILE A 45 5.62 -8.48 5.14
CA ILE A 45 6.25 -9.49 5.99
C ILE A 45 7.72 -9.14 6.22
N TYR A 46 8.46 -8.85 5.15
CA TYR A 46 9.86 -8.48 5.23
C TYR A 46 10.05 -7.21 6.07
N ALA A 47 9.22 -6.18 5.89
CA ALA A 47 9.25 -4.97 6.71
C ALA A 47 8.95 -5.25 8.19
N SER A 48 7.94 -6.08 8.49
CA SER A 48 7.59 -6.44 9.87
C SER A 48 8.70 -7.25 10.56
N TYR A 49 9.38 -8.12 9.81
CA TYR A 49 10.48 -8.93 10.33
C TYR A 49 11.61 -8.07 10.89
N TYR A 50 12.04 -7.03 10.16
CA TYR A 50 13.06 -6.09 10.66
C TYR A 50 12.59 -5.30 11.89
N LYS A 51 11.31 -4.92 11.95
CA LYS A 51 10.76 -4.20 13.11
C LYS A 51 10.66 -5.08 14.35
N ILE A 52 10.43 -6.39 14.18
CA ILE A 52 10.37 -7.37 15.28
C ILE A 52 11.77 -7.69 15.80
N LEU A 53 12.78 -7.76 14.93
CA LEU A 53 14.17 -8.00 15.34
C LEU A 53 14.73 -6.85 16.20
N SER A 54 14.39 -5.61 15.85
CA SER A 54 14.91 -4.41 16.51
C SER A 54 13.78 -3.43 16.87
N PRO A 55 12.91 -3.76 17.85
CA PRO A 55 11.80 -2.90 18.24
C PRO A 55 12.29 -1.58 18.86
N THR A 56 13.47 -1.58 19.48
CA THR A 56 14.13 -0.39 20.04
C THR A 56 14.49 0.64 18.97
N ASP A 57 14.99 0.19 17.82
CA ASP A 57 15.38 1.09 16.73
C ASP A 57 14.14 1.67 16.05
N PHE A 58 13.08 0.87 15.88
CA PHE A 58 11.79 1.38 15.40
C PHE A 58 11.15 2.37 16.38
N ALA A 59 11.21 2.12 17.70
CA ALA A 59 10.72 3.04 18.70
C ALA A 59 11.48 4.39 18.69
N LYS A 60 12.82 4.36 18.56
CA LYS A 60 13.63 5.59 18.43
C LYS A 60 13.26 6.40 17.18
N MET A 61 13.02 5.72 16.07
CA MET A 61 12.55 6.34 14.83
C MET A 61 11.21 7.05 15.02
N VAL A 62 10.23 6.38 15.65
CA VAL A 62 8.91 6.95 15.93
C VAL A 62 9.00 8.08 16.97
N TYR A 63 9.88 7.97 17.96
CA TYR A 63 10.15 9.01 18.94
C TYR A 63 10.71 10.27 18.27
N GLY A 64 11.64 10.12 17.32
CA GLY A 64 12.17 11.23 16.52
C GLY A 64 11.12 12.02 15.74
N TYR A 65 9.93 11.44 15.53
CA TYR A 65 8.82 12.11 14.85
C TYR A 65 8.08 13.12 15.75
N ASN A 66 8.26 13.05 17.08
CA ASN A 66 7.61 13.95 18.07
C ASN A 66 6.09 14.11 17.84
N LEU A 67 5.43 13.05 17.37
CA LEU A 67 4.02 13.02 16.99
C LEU A 67 3.13 12.33 18.04
N PHE A 68 3.71 11.47 18.88
CA PHE A 68 3.00 10.63 19.83
C PHE A 68 3.63 10.72 21.23
N PRO A 69 2.85 10.51 22.30
CA PRO A 69 3.40 10.42 23.66
C PRO A 69 4.22 9.14 23.85
N GLU A 70 5.23 9.19 24.72
CA GLU A 70 6.18 8.09 24.97
C GLU A 70 5.53 6.73 25.24
N VAL A 71 4.45 6.73 26.03
CA VAL A 71 3.71 5.52 26.38
C VAL A 71 3.12 4.84 25.13
N LEU A 72 2.65 5.63 24.17
CA LEU A 72 2.03 5.13 22.95
C LEU A 72 3.08 4.66 21.92
N ILE A 73 4.28 5.26 21.94
CA ILE A 73 5.37 4.88 21.03
C ILE A 73 5.78 3.43 21.27
N ASN A 74 5.97 3.02 22.53
CA ASN A 74 6.31 1.64 22.85
C ASN A 74 5.20 0.67 22.45
N LEU A 75 3.93 1.04 22.66
CA LEU A 75 2.80 0.22 22.25
C LEU A 75 2.73 0.06 20.72
N ILE A 76 2.89 1.14 19.97
CA ILE A 76 2.92 1.12 18.50
C ILE A 76 4.10 0.29 18.01
N ALA A 77 5.28 0.44 18.62
CA ALA A 77 6.48 -0.29 18.22
C ALA A 77 6.33 -1.81 18.36
N ILE A 78 5.55 -2.27 19.34
CA ILE A 78 5.26 -3.68 19.55
C ILE A 78 4.10 -4.14 18.67
N VAL A 79 2.96 -3.43 18.67
CA VAL A 79 1.71 -3.91 18.05
C VAL A 79 1.75 -3.81 16.53
N LEU A 80 2.27 -2.71 15.99
CA LEU A 80 2.22 -2.41 14.56
C LEU A 80 2.91 -3.49 13.70
N PRO A 81 4.11 -4.00 14.05
CA PRO A 81 4.75 -5.07 13.30
C PRO A 81 3.92 -6.37 13.24
N PHE A 82 3.21 -6.75 14.31
CA PHE A 82 2.34 -7.93 14.25
C PHE A 82 1.13 -7.71 13.34
N VAL A 83 0.55 -6.50 13.34
CA VAL A 83 -0.56 -6.17 12.43
C VAL A 83 -0.10 -6.22 10.97
N GLU A 84 1.10 -5.70 10.68
CA GLU A 84 1.72 -5.78 9.36
C GLU A 84 1.97 -7.24 8.93
N LEU A 85 2.54 -8.05 9.82
CA LEU A 85 2.85 -9.46 9.57
C LEU A 85 1.58 -10.27 9.27
N ILE A 86 0.55 -10.16 10.13
CA ILE A 86 -0.72 -10.88 9.96
C ILE A 86 -1.42 -10.44 8.68
N SER A 87 -1.42 -9.14 8.36
CA SER A 87 -2.03 -8.61 7.14
C SER A 87 -1.28 -9.06 5.88
N GLY A 88 0.06 -9.05 5.92
CA GLY A 88 0.91 -9.50 4.82
C GLY A 88 0.75 -11.00 4.56
N LEU A 89 0.72 -11.82 5.61
CA LEU A 89 0.44 -13.26 5.51
C LEU A 89 -0.96 -13.52 4.97
N SER A 90 -1.96 -12.76 5.41
CA SER A 90 -3.33 -12.87 4.93
C SER A 90 -3.44 -12.58 3.42
N LEU A 91 -2.73 -11.55 2.94
CA LEU A 91 -2.66 -11.26 1.50
C LEU A 91 -2.02 -12.40 0.69
N LEU A 92 -0.90 -12.96 1.18
CA LEU A 92 -0.17 -14.04 0.53
C LEU A 92 -0.95 -15.35 0.49
N LEU A 93 -1.46 -15.78 1.64
CA LEU A 93 -2.18 -17.05 1.81
C LEU A 93 -3.57 -17.03 1.20
N GLY A 94 -4.05 -15.85 0.82
CA GLY A 94 -5.31 -15.73 0.16
C GLY A 94 -6.49 -15.43 1.10
N ILE A 95 -6.23 -15.25 2.39
CA ILE A 95 -7.23 -15.23 3.47
C ILE A 95 -7.79 -13.81 3.63
N TYR A 96 -9.09 -13.63 3.38
CA TYR A 96 -9.78 -12.33 3.43
C TYR A 96 -9.00 -11.15 2.81
N PRO A 97 -8.65 -11.20 1.52
CA PRO A 97 -7.76 -10.19 0.92
C PRO A 97 -8.31 -8.78 0.91
N ARG A 98 -9.63 -8.60 0.91
CA ARG A 98 -10.23 -7.26 0.97
C ARG A 98 -9.97 -6.58 2.30
N SER A 99 -10.14 -7.28 3.42
CA SER A 99 -9.87 -6.70 4.74
C SER A 99 -8.38 -6.51 4.97
N ALA A 100 -7.55 -7.49 4.59
CA ALA A 100 -6.09 -7.36 4.68
C ALA A 100 -5.55 -6.19 3.84
N ALA A 101 -6.05 -6.00 2.62
CA ALA A 101 -5.69 -4.85 1.79
C ALA A 101 -6.15 -3.53 2.42
N LEU A 102 -7.34 -3.48 3.04
CA LEU A 102 -7.84 -2.27 3.70
C LEU A 102 -6.92 -1.88 4.87
N ILE A 103 -6.52 -2.85 5.70
CA ILE A 103 -5.59 -2.62 6.82
C ILE A 103 -4.24 -2.11 6.29
N ILE A 104 -3.66 -2.78 5.28
CA ILE A 104 -2.38 -2.37 4.69
C ILE A 104 -2.44 -0.98 4.08
N ASN A 105 -3.51 -0.64 3.35
CA ASN A 105 -3.68 0.72 2.82
C ASN A 105 -3.80 1.76 3.93
N GLY A 106 -4.52 1.46 5.02
CA GLY A 106 -4.62 2.33 6.18
C GLY A 106 -3.26 2.58 6.84
N LEU A 107 -2.46 1.52 7.01
CA LEU A 107 -1.10 1.62 7.53
C LEU A 107 -0.19 2.45 6.60
N LEU A 108 -0.25 2.21 5.28
CA LEU A 108 0.51 3.00 4.30
C LEU A 108 0.14 4.48 4.35
N LEU A 109 -1.15 4.80 4.43
CA LEU A 109 -1.61 6.19 4.57
C LEU A 109 -1.05 6.84 5.84
N ALA A 110 -1.07 6.14 6.96
CA ALA A 110 -0.52 6.64 8.21
C ALA A 110 1.00 6.90 8.09
N PHE A 111 1.76 5.97 7.50
CA PHE A 111 3.20 6.14 7.25
C PHE A 111 3.49 7.32 6.31
N ILE A 112 2.77 7.41 5.18
CA ILE A 112 2.91 8.53 4.23
C ILE A 112 2.62 9.87 4.91
N PHE A 113 1.58 9.93 5.75
CA PHE A 113 1.21 11.14 6.46
C PHE A 113 2.30 11.56 7.46
N ILE A 114 2.79 10.62 8.28
CA ILE A 114 3.87 10.86 9.24
C ILE A 114 5.15 11.32 8.53
N LEU A 115 5.56 10.63 7.45
CA LEU A 115 6.74 10.99 6.67
C LEU A 115 6.59 12.36 6.01
N THR A 116 5.42 12.65 5.44
CA THR A 116 5.14 13.94 4.77
C THR A 116 5.24 15.10 5.76
N ILE A 117 4.63 14.97 6.95
CA ILE A 117 4.74 15.98 8.02
C ILE A 117 6.20 16.16 8.43
N ASN A 118 6.95 15.07 8.57
CA ASN A 118 8.35 15.11 8.97
C ASN A 118 9.21 15.86 7.93
N ILE A 119 9.02 15.56 6.64
CA ILE A 119 9.71 16.24 5.53
C ILE A 119 9.41 17.74 5.53
N ILE A 120 8.15 18.15 5.76
CA ILE A 120 7.76 19.57 5.82
C ILE A 120 8.44 20.29 6.99
N ARG A 121 8.67 19.61 8.11
CA ARG A 121 9.38 20.16 9.28
C ARG A 121 10.89 20.27 9.08
N GLY A 122 11.43 19.79 7.96
CA GLY A 122 12.86 19.89 7.65
C GLY A 122 13.75 19.03 8.56
N HIS A 123 13.18 18.04 9.25
CA HIS A 123 13.97 17.12 10.04
C HIS A 123 14.62 16.08 9.12
N GLU A 124 15.90 16.23 8.86
CA GLU A 124 16.73 15.22 8.19
C GLU A 124 17.05 14.09 9.18
N PHE A 125 16.07 13.25 9.51
CA PHE A 125 16.38 12.02 10.25
C PHE A 125 16.73 10.90 9.28
N ASP A 126 17.90 10.29 9.51
CA ASP A 126 18.31 9.02 8.94
C ASP A 126 17.20 7.99 9.17
N CYS A 127 16.42 7.74 8.11
CA CYS A 127 15.37 6.76 8.16
C CYS A 127 16.00 5.37 8.19
N GLY A 128 16.42 4.91 9.38
CA GLY A 128 17.09 3.64 9.67
C GLY A 128 16.31 2.37 9.31
N CYS A 129 15.25 2.47 8.50
CA CYS A 129 14.42 1.34 8.13
C CYS A 129 15.02 0.47 7.01
N PHE A 130 16.10 0.89 6.33
CA PHE A 130 16.74 0.06 5.29
C PHE A 130 18.24 0.28 5.03
N SER A 131 18.93 1.16 5.76
CA SER A 131 20.34 1.37 5.50
C SER A 131 21.06 1.98 6.69
N ALA A 132 21.86 1.18 7.37
CA ALA A 132 22.98 1.67 8.17
C ALA A 132 24.10 2.20 7.23
N GLY A 133 23.79 3.15 6.33
CA GLY A 133 24.79 3.75 5.44
C GLY A 133 24.38 4.26 4.06
N LYS A 134 23.08 4.34 3.69
CA LYS A 134 22.67 5.00 2.44
C LYS A 134 21.51 5.96 2.65
N THR A 135 21.82 7.24 2.44
CA THR A 135 20.92 8.39 2.33
C THR A 135 19.95 8.21 1.15
N GLY A 136 18.94 7.35 1.33
CA GLY A 136 17.79 7.31 0.44
C GLY A 136 17.01 8.61 0.61
N SER A 137 16.83 9.38 -0.46
CA SER A 137 16.08 10.64 -0.37
C SER A 137 14.68 10.39 0.25
N PRO A 138 14.22 11.19 1.23
CA PRO A 138 12.91 11.02 1.87
C PRO A 138 11.77 10.98 0.85
N LYS A 139 11.93 11.72 -0.26
CA LYS A 139 11.01 11.73 -1.41
C LYS A 139 10.86 10.36 -2.08
N MET A 140 11.94 9.58 -2.18
CA MET A 140 11.90 8.23 -2.76
C MET A 140 11.14 7.25 -1.86
N MET A 141 11.26 7.38 -0.54
CA MET A 141 10.51 6.54 0.40
C MET A 141 9.00 6.79 0.27
N VAL A 142 8.58 8.05 0.25
CA VAL A 142 7.18 8.43 0.03
C VAL A 142 6.69 7.96 -1.35
N ALA A 143 7.50 8.12 -2.40
CA ALA A 143 7.12 7.65 -3.75
C ALA A 143 6.88 6.14 -3.78
N ARG A 144 7.74 5.36 -3.12
CA ARG A 144 7.58 3.90 -2.99
C ARG A 144 6.30 3.55 -2.23
N ASP A 145 6.02 4.23 -1.12
CA ASP A 145 4.81 3.97 -0.32
C ASP A 145 3.53 4.33 -1.08
N VAL A 146 3.57 5.39 -1.90
CA VAL A 146 2.47 5.75 -2.82
C VAL A 146 2.25 4.66 -3.88
N ILE A 147 3.32 4.08 -4.43
CA ILE A 147 3.20 2.96 -5.38
C ILE A 147 2.52 1.76 -4.70
N TYR A 148 2.94 1.40 -3.48
CA TYR A 148 2.32 0.31 -2.73
C TYR A 148 0.85 0.60 -2.38
N LEU A 149 0.51 1.86 -2.10
CA LEU A 149 -0.85 2.28 -1.85
C LEU A 149 -1.73 2.15 -3.10
N ILE A 150 -1.22 2.51 -4.28
CA ILE A 150 -1.94 2.30 -5.55
C ILE A 150 -2.16 0.80 -5.81
N MET A 151 -1.16 -0.04 -5.56
CA MET A 151 -1.29 -1.50 -5.66
C MET A 151 -2.32 -2.05 -4.67
N GLY A 152 -2.33 -1.55 -3.44
CA GLY A 152 -3.28 -1.96 -2.40
C GLY A 152 -4.71 -1.55 -2.74
N LEU A 153 -4.92 -0.33 -3.26
CA LEU A 153 -6.21 0.17 -3.73
C LEU A 153 -6.74 -0.67 -4.89
N GLN A 154 -5.87 -1.09 -5.80
CA GLN A 154 -6.24 -1.99 -6.90
C GLN A 154 -6.80 -3.32 -6.38
N ILE A 155 -6.15 -3.93 -5.39
CA ILE A 155 -6.59 -5.20 -4.78
C ILE A 155 -7.92 -5.01 -4.05
N PHE A 156 -8.11 -3.85 -3.41
CA PHE A 156 -9.36 -3.51 -2.73
C PHE A 156 -10.52 -3.39 -3.73
N TRP A 157 -10.32 -2.64 -4.82
CA TRP A 157 -11.34 -2.39 -5.85
C TRP A 157 -11.56 -3.58 -6.82
N PHE A 158 -10.74 -4.62 -6.75
CA PHE A 158 -10.91 -5.81 -7.57
C PHE A 158 -12.23 -6.54 -7.23
N ASN A 159 -13.15 -6.49 -8.19
CA ASN A 159 -14.48 -7.12 -8.15
C ASN A 159 -14.59 -8.41 -8.99
N GLY A 160 -13.49 -8.86 -9.60
CA GLY A 160 -13.45 -10.11 -10.36
C GLY A 160 -13.39 -11.37 -9.47
N VAL A 161 -13.40 -12.55 -10.12
CA VAL A 161 -13.22 -13.83 -9.44
C VAL A 161 -11.76 -13.97 -9.01
N ARG A 162 -11.50 -13.86 -7.70
CA ARG A 162 -10.14 -13.95 -7.14
C ARG A 162 -9.60 -15.38 -7.27
N LYS A 163 -8.46 -15.53 -7.93
CA LYS A 163 -7.74 -16.79 -8.03
C LYS A 163 -6.81 -16.92 -6.80
N GLY A 164 -6.49 -18.15 -6.36
CA GLY A 164 -5.47 -18.37 -5.31
C GLY A 164 -5.91 -18.22 -3.84
N CYS A 165 -7.21 -18.32 -3.52
CA CYS A 165 -7.65 -18.40 -2.11
C CYS A 165 -7.39 -19.82 -1.56
N PHE A 166 -6.35 -19.99 -0.73
CA PHE A 166 -5.85 -21.32 -0.36
C PHE A 166 -6.75 -22.05 0.66
N ILE A 167 -7.42 -21.34 1.57
CA ILE A 167 -8.05 -21.96 2.76
C ILE A 167 -9.58 -22.10 2.67
N ARG A 168 -10.31 -21.41 1.78
CA ARG A 168 -11.78 -21.63 1.66
C ARG A 168 -12.39 -21.23 0.32
N LYS A 169 -12.65 -22.22 -0.54
CA LYS A 169 -13.37 -22.06 -1.82
C LYS A 169 -14.80 -21.49 -1.66
N ASN A 170 -15.43 -21.67 -0.50
CA ASN A 170 -16.87 -21.40 -0.32
C ASN A 170 -17.23 -19.95 0.07
N HIS A 171 -16.29 -19.14 0.58
CA HIS A 171 -16.54 -17.71 0.89
C HIS A 171 -16.02 -16.75 -0.19
N CYS A 172 -15.16 -17.23 -1.10
CA CYS A 172 -14.54 -16.42 -2.16
C CYS A 172 -15.56 -15.96 -3.25
N LYS A 173 -16.73 -16.61 -3.33
CA LYS A 173 -17.81 -16.26 -4.27
C LYS A 173 -18.83 -15.24 -3.76
N ARG A 174 -18.82 -14.86 -2.46
CA ARG A 174 -20.01 -14.26 -1.80
C ARG A 174 -19.87 -12.81 -1.34
N LEU A 175 -18.93 -12.04 -1.88
CA LEU A 175 -18.92 -10.59 -1.72
C LEU A 175 -19.05 -9.93 -3.09
N LYS A 176 -20.23 -10.12 -3.70
CA LYS A 176 -20.83 -9.05 -4.50
C LYS A 176 -21.19 -7.91 -3.54
#